data_AF-A0AA85EIS8-F1
#
_entry.id   AF-A0AA85EIS8-F1
#
_cell.length_a   1.000
_cell.length_b   1.000
_cell.length_c   1.000
_cell.angle_alpha   90.00
_cell.angle_beta   90.00
_cell.angle_gamma   90.00
#
_symmetry.space_group_name_H-M   'P 1'
#
loop_
_entity.id
_entity.type
_entity.pdbx_description
1 polymer ?
#
loop_
_entity_poly.entity_id
_entity_poly.type
_entity_poly.pdbx_seq_one_letter_code
_entity_poly.pdbx_strand_id
1 'polypeptide(L)'
;MHKTSLEEAKRDLERGKIVIADAREKLPNLAKQFMFYQEMKDYIDDLISCFNEKMSKIEYLEKRSIIIFRERYDKLVERRRMDMKDMADTVSQPTISSTCASRTPEEVKLFEARRKRCAERESRRIRRQRARELQNPNVIQVHVDGTSTDDEEPQAAIVKRSADIDALLVDANALFEDVIEEFCELPLILERFIEWRNKYPESYQQAYISLCLPQLFSPIIRIQLIGWNPLNNHANPIEEMKWFQDLLDFCNLPLVDNNKNAKSTPLNNNKTDKSNNNNNENKNGSNHNANNFDKTSGNLDDDLRIIPKSIEKIVLQRINELVSASWDPLSEKQSLQLVNLMRNLCSTYPTICIGSRPTEKLFTSIVKRIENTIQEDIFIPLYSKTLMQHRQGPAFIFFERQFNMGLKLLKNILLWINLLSMDTLKHISLTCLINRYLLVGLACLLSVVTLKSNEEKSNTPMNSSFPIGLSIDQSGSLAFRDAVQKLKSIVDLLPREWLKSSITSVKQDDDHNNNKDDDDHDHDESSKQTSLTVVSDPLSQIKRFLTQLLENIPPTRMYSDINVGQADIQIIERECMGTLLQLRDLLKN
;
A
#
# COMPACT_ATOMS: atom_id res chain seq x y z
N MET A 1 -7.42 0.72 -84.95
CA MET A 1 -8.32 0.64 -83.77
C MET A 1 -8.71 -0.79 -83.43
N HIS A 2 -9.45 -1.52 -84.26
CA HIS A 2 -9.97 -2.87 -83.91
C HIS A 2 -8.91 -3.92 -83.51
N LYS A 3 -7.74 -3.94 -84.17
CA LYS A 3 -6.67 -4.90 -83.85
C LYS A 3 -6.05 -4.64 -82.47
N THR A 4 -5.91 -3.38 -82.08
CA THR A 4 -5.38 -2.96 -80.78
C THR A 4 -6.37 -3.30 -79.66
N SER A 5 -7.66 -3.01 -79.86
CA SER A 5 -8.73 -3.38 -78.92
C SER A 5 -8.87 -4.89 -78.74
N LEU A 6 -8.65 -5.67 -79.80
CA LEU A 6 -8.64 -7.14 -79.73
C LEU A 6 -7.46 -7.66 -78.88
N GLU A 7 -6.26 -7.11 -79.06
CA GLU A 7 -5.09 -7.50 -78.26
C GLU A 7 -5.21 -7.06 -76.78
N GLU A 8 -5.88 -5.96 -76.51
CA GLU A 8 -6.23 -5.54 -75.15
C GLU A 8 -7.24 -6.50 -74.50
N ALA A 9 -8.32 -6.83 -75.21
CA ALA A 9 -9.30 -7.81 -74.73
C ALA A 9 -8.69 -9.20 -74.48
N LYS A 10 -7.73 -9.64 -75.30
CA LYS A 10 -6.99 -10.90 -75.07
C LYS A 10 -6.14 -10.84 -73.80
N ARG A 11 -5.45 -9.72 -73.55
CA ARG A 11 -4.65 -9.53 -72.32
C ARG A 11 -5.53 -9.53 -71.08
N ASP A 12 -6.70 -8.89 -71.14
CA ASP A 12 -7.65 -8.87 -70.02
C ASP A 12 -8.28 -10.24 -69.76
N LEU A 13 -8.60 -11.00 -70.81
CA LEU A 13 -9.03 -12.40 -70.67
C LEU A 13 -7.96 -13.23 -69.95
N GLU A 14 -6.69 -13.06 -70.33
CA GLU A 14 -5.59 -13.82 -69.74
C GLU A 14 -5.34 -13.43 -68.28
N ARG A 15 -5.42 -12.12 -67.95
CA ARG A 15 -5.43 -11.65 -66.57
C ARG A 15 -6.59 -12.25 -65.77
N GLY A 16 -7.79 -12.28 -66.34
CA GLY A 16 -8.97 -12.88 -65.71
C GLY A 16 -8.78 -14.37 -65.41
N LYS A 17 -8.19 -15.14 -66.33
CA LYS A 17 -7.86 -16.56 -66.10
C LYS A 17 -6.86 -16.76 -64.97
N ILE A 18 -5.82 -15.91 -64.91
CA ILE A 18 -4.83 -15.96 -63.82
C ILE A 18 -5.50 -15.69 -62.48
N VAL A 19 -6.36 -14.67 -62.40
CA VAL A 19 -7.12 -14.35 -61.17
C VAL A 19 -8.04 -15.51 -60.76
N ILE A 20 -8.75 -16.13 -61.71
CA ILE A 20 -9.61 -17.30 -61.42
C ILE A 20 -8.77 -18.50 -60.93
N ALA A 21 -7.60 -18.74 -61.52
CA ALA A 21 -6.71 -19.81 -61.11
C ALA A 21 -6.19 -19.58 -59.68
N ASP A 22 -5.69 -18.37 -59.40
CA ASP A 22 -5.21 -17.97 -58.07
C ASP A 22 -6.32 -18.04 -57.01
N ALA A 23 -7.54 -17.59 -57.34
CA ALA A 23 -8.69 -17.70 -56.45
C ALA A 23 -9.07 -19.17 -56.16
N ARG A 24 -9.03 -20.04 -57.17
CA ARG A 24 -9.30 -21.48 -57.00
C ARG A 24 -8.23 -22.18 -56.17
N GLU A 25 -6.98 -21.74 -56.28
CA GLU A 25 -5.87 -22.26 -55.47
C GLU A 25 -5.99 -21.83 -54.00
N LYS A 26 -6.42 -20.59 -53.74
CA LYS A 26 -6.59 -20.08 -52.37
C LYS A 26 -7.84 -20.60 -51.66
N LEU A 27 -8.91 -20.91 -52.40
CA LEU A 27 -10.21 -21.29 -51.83
C LEU A 27 -10.14 -22.44 -50.78
N PRO A 28 -9.41 -23.55 -50.99
CA PRO A 28 -9.31 -24.61 -49.98
C PRO A 28 -8.59 -24.17 -48.70
N ASN A 29 -7.60 -23.28 -48.81
CA ASN A 29 -6.87 -22.77 -47.64
C ASN A 29 -7.76 -21.80 -46.84
N LEU A 30 -8.50 -20.93 -47.53
CA LEU A 30 -9.52 -20.06 -46.92
C LEU A 30 -10.62 -20.88 -46.24
N ALA A 31 -11.10 -21.95 -46.86
CA ALA A 31 -12.10 -22.84 -46.25
C ALA A 31 -11.57 -23.51 -44.96
N LYS A 32 -10.30 -23.97 -44.94
CA LYS A 32 -9.66 -24.51 -43.73
C LYS A 32 -9.52 -23.46 -42.62
N GLN A 33 -9.11 -22.23 -42.96
CA GLN A 33 -9.02 -21.13 -42.01
C GLN A 33 -10.40 -20.74 -41.45
N PHE A 34 -11.43 -20.74 -42.29
CA PHE A 34 -12.80 -20.48 -41.86
C PHE A 34 -13.29 -21.54 -40.87
N MET A 35 -13.09 -22.82 -41.17
CA MET A 35 -13.43 -23.93 -40.27
C MET A 35 -12.72 -23.80 -38.91
N PHE A 36 -11.43 -23.43 -38.94
CA PHE A 36 -10.65 -23.16 -37.73
C PHE A 36 -11.28 -22.05 -36.86
N TYR A 37 -11.60 -20.90 -37.47
CA TYR A 37 -12.22 -19.80 -36.71
C TYR A 37 -13.59 -20.18 -36.18
N GLN A 38 -14.36 -20.97 -36.93
CA GLN A 38 -15.68 -21.42 -36.50
C GLN A 38 -15.56 -22.37 -35.30
N GLU A 39 -14.69 -23.38 -35.37
CA GLU A 39 -14.46 -24.32 -34.26
C GLU A 39 -13.99 -23.61 -32.98
N MET A 40 -13.02 -22.70 -33.11
CA MET A 40 -12.53 -21.91 -31.97
C MET A 40 -13.62 -21.02 -31.39
N LYS A 41 -14.38 -20.32 -32.25
CA LYS A 41 -15.45 -19.43 -31.82
C LYS A 41 -16.53 -20.21 -31.09
N ASP A 42 -16.99 -21.33 -31.64
CA ASP A 42 -18.07 -22.12 -31.06
C ASP A 42 -17.66 -22.64 -29.67
N TYR A 43 -16.42 -23.13 -29.51
CA TYR A 43 -15.91 -23.52 -28.19
C TYR A 43 -15.80 -22.35 -27.22
N ILE A 44 -15.28 -21.19 -27.65
CA ILE A 44 -15.16 -20.00 -26.80
C ILE A 44 -16.54 -19.49 -26.37
N ASP A 45 -17.53 -19.51 -27.26
CA ASP A 45 -18.90 -19.11 -26.95
C ASP A 45 -19.51 -20.04 -25.88
N ASP A 46 -19.32 -21.35 -26.00
CA ASP A 46 -19.76 -22.34 -25.01
C ASP A 46 -19.06 -22.13 -23.65
N LEU A 47 -17.74 -21.89 -23.67
CA LEU A 47 -16.95 -21.62 -22.46
C LEU A 47 -17.40 -20.33 -21.75
N ILE A 48 -17.62 -19.26 -22.51
CA ILE A 48 -18.13 -17.99 -21.99
C ILE A 48 -19.53 -18.18 -21.40
N SER A 49 -20.41 -18.93 -22.09
CA SER A 49 -21.75 -19.25 -21.60
C SER A 49 -21.69 -19.96 -20.24
N CYS A 50 -20.86 -21.00 -20.14
CA CYS A 50 -20.64 -21.74 -18.89
C CYS A 50 -20.13 -20.83 -17.77
N PHE A 51 -19.11 -20.01 -18.04
CA PHE A 51 -18.56 -19.10 -17.03
C PHE A 51 -19.55 -18.02 -16.59
N ASN A 52 -20.35 -17.49 -17.51
CA ASN A 52 -21.38 -16.51 -17.20
C ASN A 52 -22.47 -17.08 -16.29
N GLU A 53 -22.87 -18.33 -16.49
CA GLU A 53 -23.82 -19.01 -15.62
C GLU A 53 -23.30 -19.10 -14.17
N LYS A 54 -22.02 -19.43 -14.00
CA LYS A 54 -21.38 -19.57 -12.68
C LYS A 54 -20.98 -18.24 -12.03
N MET A 55 -20.90 -17.15 -12.80
CA MET A 55 -20.36 -15.85 -12.38
C MET A 55 -21.02 -15.30 -11.11
N SER A 56 -22.35 -15.36 -11.03
CA SER A 56 -23.10 -14.83 -9.89
C SER A 56 -22.74 -15.51 -8.57
N LYS A 57 -22.45 -16.83 -8.61
CA LYS A 57 -22.03 -17.60 -7.44
C LYS A 57 -20.56 -17.32 -7.09
N ILE A 58 -19.68 -17.11 -8.07
CA ILE A 58 -18.29 -16.66 -7.84
C ILE A 58 -18.31 -15.33 -7.07
N GLU A 59 -19.08 -14.34 -7.55
CA GLU A 59 -19.21 -13.04 -6.89
C GLU A 59 -19.78 -13.14 -5.47
N TYR A 60 -20.73 -14.06 -5.25
CA TYR A 60 -21.26 -14.33 -3.92
C TYR A 60 -20.17 -14.86 -2.97
N LEU A 61 -19.39 -15.85 -3.42
CA LEU A 61 -18.32 -16.45 -2.61
C LEU A 61 -17.21 -15.43 -2.31
N GLU A 62 -16.82 -14.62 -3.30
CA GLU A 62 -15.86 -13.53 -3.11
C GLU A 62 -16.37 -12.52 -2.08
N LYS A 63 -17.61 -12.04 -2.20
CA LYS A 63 -18.21 -11.13 -1.22
C LYS A 63 -18.22 -11.75 0.18
N ARG A 64 -18.58 -13.02 0.30
CA ARG A 64 -18.59 -13.75 1.58
C ARG A 64 -17.20 -13.86 2.20
N SER A 65 -16.17 -14.13 1.39
CA SER A 65 -14.78 -14.17 1.87
C SER A 65 -14.31 -12.80 2.38
N ILE A 66 -14.65 -11.71 1.68
CA ILE A 66 -14.34 -10.34 2.10
C ILE A 66 -15.05 -10.00 3.41
N ILE A 67 -16.31 -10.42 3.59
CA ILE A 67 -17.05 -10.21 4.84
C ILE A 67 -16.33 -10.89 6.02
N ILE A 68 -15.89 -12.15 5.86
CA ILE A 68 -15.16 -12.88 6.91
C ILE A 68 -13.87 -12.15 7.32
N PHE A 69 -13.10 -11.64 6.34
CA PHE A 69 -11.90 -10.87 6.61
C PHE A 69 -12.20 -9.52 7.27
N ARG A 70 -13.26 -8.84 6.83
CA ARG A 70 -13.73 -7.58 7.42
C ARG A 70 -14.21 -7.74 8.86
N GLU A 71 -14.93 -8.80 9.18
CA GLU A 71 -15.40 -9.06 10.55
C GLU A 71 -14.25 -9.15 11.56
N ARG A 72 -13.11 -9.72 11.14
CA ARG A 72 -11.89 -9.73 11.96
C ARG A 72 -11.40 -8.30 12.21
N TYR A 73 -11.26 -7.53 11.14
CA TYR A 73 -10.82 -6.14 11.22
C TYR A 73 -11.74 -5.30 12.12
N ASP A 74 -13.06 -5.36 11.88
CA ASP A 74 -14.06 -4.59 12.64
C ASP A 74 -14.00 -4.92 14.14
N LYS A 75 -13.83 -6.21 14.51
CA LYS A 75 -13.66 -6.61 15.92
C LYS A 75 -12.40 -6.02 16.56
N LEU A 76 -11.28 -5.98 15.85
CA LEU A 76 -10.02 -5.45 16.38
C LEU A 76 -10.07 -3.92 16.52
N VAL A 77 -10.66 -3.22 15.55
CA VAL A 77 -10.85 -1.77 15.60
C VAL A 77 -11.84 -1.37 16.69
N GLU A 78 -12.99 -2.04 16.77
CA GLU A 78 -13.99 -1.76 17.81
C GLU A 78 -13.40 -1.98 19.20
N ARG A 79 -12.61 -3.06 19.39
CA ARG A 79 -11.89 -3.30 20.64
C ARG A 79 -10.92 -2.17 20.98
N ARG A 80 -10.17 -1.67 19.99
CA ARG A 80 -9.23 -0.54 20.16
C ARG A 80 -9.97 0.75 20.54
N ARG A 81 -11.09 1.05 19.88
CA ARG A 81 -11.93 2.24 20.16
C ARG A 81 -12.56 2.14 21.55
N MET A 82 -13.04 0.97 21.94
CA MET A 82 -13.55 0.70 23.28
C MET A 82 -12.46 0.83 24.35
N ASP A 83 -11.25 0.35 24.09
CA ASP A 83 -10.10 0.53 25.00
C ASP A 83 -9.73 2.00 25.16
N MET A 84 -9.76 2.78 24.07
CA MET A 84 -9.52 4.21 24.11
C MET A 84 -10.59 4.93 24.95
N LYS A 85 -11.87 4.60 24.74
CA LYS A 85 -13.00 5.13 25.52
C LYS A 85 -12.87 4.78 27.00
N ASP A 86 -12.52 3.52 27.31
CA ASP A 86 -12.38 3.07 28.69
C ASP A 86 -11.28 3.85 29.43
N MET A 87 -10.17 4.20 28.75
CA MET A 87 -9.12 5.05 29.30
C MET A 87 -9.54 6.51 29.44
N ALA A 88 -10.21 7.08 28.43
CA ALA A 88 -10.68 8.47 28.49
C ALA A 88 -11.63 8.69 29.69
N ASP A 89 -12.58 7.78 29.88
CA ASP A 89 -13.51 7.81 31.02
C ASP A 89 -12.80 7.69 32.37
N THR A 90 -11.68 6.95 32.44
CA THR A 90 -10.87 6.84 33.68
C THR A 90 -10.27 8.19 34.08
N VAL A 91 -10.02 9.06 33.10
CA VAL A 91 -9.54 10.43 33.34
C VAL A 91 -10.69 11.37 33.72
N SER A 92 -11.85 11.22 33.08
CA SER A 92 -13.01 12.10 33.29
C SER A 92 -13.81 11.78 34.54
N GLN A 93 -13.80 10.53 35.03
CA GLN A 93 -14.44 10.19 36.29
C GLN A 93 -13.53 10.63 37.45
N PRO A 94 -14.02 11.44 38.40
CA PRO A 94 -13.24 11.72 39.59
C PRO A 94 -12.96 10.38 40.29
N THR A 95 -11.83 10.30 41.00
CA THR A 95 -11.53 9.23 41.97
C THR A 95 -12.53 9.28 43.13
N ILE A 96 -13.82 9.11 42.84
CA ILE A 96 -14.85 9.03 43.85
C ILE A 96 -14.75 7.64 44.42
N SER A 97 -14.24 7.58 45.65
CA SER A 97 -14.60 6.64 46.72
C SER A 97 -16.13 6.58 46.93
N SER A 98 -16.90 6.44 45.85
CA SER A 98 -18.34 6.24 45.88
C SER A 98 -18.53 4.79 46.29
N THR A 99 -18.89 4.60 47.55
CA THR A 99 -19.42 3.35 48.07
C THR A 99 -20.42 2.77 47.07
N CYS A 100 -20.34 1.46 46.79
CA CYS A 100 -21.18 0.73 45.82
C CYS A 100 -22.70 0.88 45.99
N ALA A 101 -23.17 1.57 47.04
CA ALA A 101 -24.55 1.56 47.51
C ALA A 101 -25.52 2.47 46.73
N SER A 102 -25.06 3.35 45.83
CA SER A 102 -25.94 4.32 45.13
C SER A 102 -26.02 4.15 43.60
N ARG A 103 -25.47 3.07 43.03
CA ARG A 103 -25.46 2.86 41.57
C ARG A 103 -26.67 2.08 41.11
N THR A 104 -27.24 2.47 39.97
CA THR A 104 -28.35 1.72 39.36
C THR A 104 -27.86 0.34 38.90
N PRO A 105 -28.75 -0.68 38.78
CA PRO A 105 -28.37 -2.00 38.29
C PRO A 105 -27.68 -1.97 36.91
N GLU A 106 -28.02 -1.01 36.06
CA GLU A 106 -27.41 -0.82 34.74
C GLU A 106 -25.99 -0.25 34.83
N GLU A 107 -25.75 0.73 35.71
CA GLU A 107 -24.42 1.30 35.96
C GLU A 107 -23.45 0.26 36.53
N VAL A 108 -23.95 -0.62 37.42
CA VAL A 108 -23.15 -1.73 37.96
C VAL A 108 -22.73 -2.68 36.84
N LYS A 109 -23.65 -3.09 35.97
CA LYS A 109 -23.34 -3.95 34.82
C LYS A 109 -22.30 -3.30 33.89
N LEU A 110 -22.45 -2.01 33.59
CA LEU A 110 -21.51 -1.29 32.73
C LEU A 110 -20.11 -1.20 33.36
N PHE A 111 -20.04 -0.94 34.67
CA PHE A 111 -18.79 -0.88 35.42
C PHE A 111 -18.09 -2.25 35.46
N GLU A 112 -18.82 -3.33 35.71
CA GLU A 112 -18.27 -4.69 35.67
C GLU A 112 -17.79 -5.09 34.27
N ALA A 113 -18.55 -4.74 33.23
CA ALA A 113 -18.15 -4.98 31.84
C ALA A 113 -16.84 -4.25 31.50
N ARG A 114 -16.71 -2.98 31.90
CA ARG A 114 -15.46 -2.19 31.78
C ARG A 114 -14.31 -2.86 32.51
N ARG A 115 -14.52 -3.24 33.78
CA ARG A 115 -13.50 -3.92 34.59
C ARG A 115 -13.01 -5.21 33.92
N LYS A 116 -13.92 -6.01 33.37
CA LYS A 116 -13.58 -7.24 32.64
C LYS A 116 -12.73 -6.97 31.40
N ARG A 117 -13.12 -5.98 30.56
CA ARG A 117 -12.34 -5.58 29.38
C ARG A 117 -10.95 -5.08 29.75
N CYS A 118 -10.84 -4.27 30.81
CA CYS A 118 -9.55 -3.79 31.32
C CYS A 118 -8.63 -4.91 31.76
N ALA A 119 -9.15 -5.88 32.53
CA ALA A 119 -8.38 -7.04 32.97
C ALA A 119 -7.93 -7.91 31.77
N GLU A 120 -8.80 -8.08 30.77
CA GLU A 120 -8.48 -8.84 29.56
C GLU A 120 -7.37 -8.18 28.73
N ARG A 121 -7.43 -6.85 28.56
CA ARG A 121 -6.38 -6.06 27.93
C ARG A 121 -5.04 -6.21 28.65
N GLU A 122 -5.04 -6.11 29.98
CA GLU A 122 -3.82 -6.25 30.77
C GLU A 122 -3.26 -7.68 30.67
N SER A 123 -4.14 -8.68 30.64
CA SER A 123 -3.74 -10.07 30.37
C SER A 123 -3.03 -10.21 29.01
N ARG A 124 -3.55 -9.59 27.94
CA ARG A 124 -2.88 -9.58 26.61
C ARG A 124 -1.53 -8.87 26.67
N ARG A 125 -1.43 -7.73 27.33
CA ARG A 125 -0.18 -6.97 27.51
C ARG A 125 0.89 -7.81 28.21
N ILE A 126 0.53 -8.47 29.32
CA ILE A 126 1.43 -9.34 30.07
C ILE A 126 1.90 -10.53 29.21
N ARG A 127 1.00 -11.16 28.43
CA ARG A 127 1.38 -12.24 27.49
C ARG A 127 2.39 -11.74 26.46
N ARG A 128 2.16 -10.57 25.86
CA ARG A 128 3.09 -9.94 24.90
C ARG A 128 4.44 -9.61 25.53
N GLN A 129 4.44 -9.09 26.76
CA GLN A 129 5.67 -8.78 27.47
C GLN A 129 6.49 -10.05 27.74
N ARG A 130 5.86 -11.10 28.29
CA ARG A 130 6.52 -12.39 28.52
C ARG A 130 7.07 -13.01 27.24
N ALA A 131 6.33 -12.93 26.13
CA ALA A 131 6.79 -13.43 24.84
C ALA A 131 8.06 -12.71 24.35
N ARG A 132 8.19 -11.40 24.58
CA ARG A 132 9.41 -10.64 24.25
C ARG A 132 10.57 -10.97 25.16
N GLU A 133 10.33 -11.09 26.47
CA GLU A 133 11.35 -11.48 27.45
C GLU A 133 11.92 -12.87 27.13
N LEU A 134 11.08 -13.79 26.67
CA LEU A 134 11.49 -15.12 26.20
C LEU A 134 12.34 -15.06 24.91
N GLN A 135 12.01 -14.18 23.98
CA GLN A 135 12.75 -14.04 22.71
C GLN A 135 14.11 -13.34 22.88
N ASN A 136 14.21 -12.38 23.81
CA ASN A 136 15.43 -11.60 24.04
C ASN A 136 15.75 -11.50 25.55
N PRO A 137 16.21 -12.58 26.19
CA PRO A 137 16.45 -12.61 27.64
C PRO A 137 17.55 -11.65 28.12
N ASN A 138 18.46 -11.23 27.21
CA ASN A 138 19.61 -10.37 27.54
C ASN A 138 19.36 -8.87 27.29
N VAL A 139 18.19 -8.48 26.78
CA VAL A 139 17.87 -7.08 26.48
C VAL A 139 16.71 -6.62 27.37
N ILE A 140 17.00 -5.78 28.36
CA ILE A 140 15.97 -5.07 29.14
C ILE A 140 15.45 -3.93 28.27
N GLN A 141 14.62 -4.25 27.27
CA GLN A 141 13.94 -3.25 26.46
C GLN A 141 12.60 -2.89 27.13
N VAL A 142 12.53 -1.71 27.74
CA VAL A 142 11.28 -1.19 28.29
C VAL A 142 10.32 -0.92 27.13
N HIS A 143 9.22 -1.67 27.08
CA HIS A 143 8.22 -1.49 26.05
C HIS A 143 7.48 -0.16 26.23
N VAL A 144 7.48 0.69 25.20
CA VAL A 144 6.78 1.97 25.20
C VAL A 144 5.28 1.76 24.93
N ASP A 145 4.42 2.11 25.89
CA ASP A 145 2.97 1.92 25.72
C ASP A 145 2.43 2.72 24.52
N GLY A 146 1.45 2.13 23.81
CA GLY A 146 0.89 2.69 22.57
C GLY A 146 1.63 2.30 21.29
N THR A 147 2.82 1.70 21.38
CA THR A 147 3.60 1.31 20.18
C THR A 147 3.36 -0.13 19.71
N SER A 148 2.84 -1.02 20.55
CA SER A 148 2.59 -2.41 20.16
C SER A 148 1.25 -2.59 19.44
N THR A 149 1.25 -3.45 18.43
CA THR A 149 0.02 -3.93 17.78
C THR A 149 -0.68 -4.97 18.65
N ASP A 150 -1.93 -4.72 19.04
CA ASP A 150 -2.80 -5.66 19.79
C ASP A 150 -3.65 -6.47 18.82
N ASP A 151 -3.01 -7.40 18.09
CA ASP A 151 -3.66 -8.29 17.11
C ASP A 151 -4.07 -9.64 17.71
N GLU A 152 -3.88 -9.87 19.02
CA GLU A 152 -4.19 -11.14 19.65
C GLU A 152 -5.70 -11.42 19.66
N GLU A 153 -6.06 -12.64 19.28
CA GLU A 153 -7.44 -13.11 19.23
C GLU A 153 -7.64 -14.38 20.06
N PRO A 154 -8.85 -14.62 20.60
CA PRO A 154 -9.16 -15.90 21.22
C PRO A 154 -9.02 -17.05 20.23
N GLN A 155 -8.45 -18.18 20.67
CA GLN A 155 -8.27 -19.36 19.80
C GLN A 155 -9.60 -19.84 19.19
N ALA A 156 -10.70 -19.76 19.94
CA ALA A 156 -12.03 -20.11 19.44
C ALA A 156 -12.47 -19.23 18.25
N ALA A 157 -12.10 -17.94 18.23
CA ALA A 157 -12.42 -17.05 17.11
C ALA A 157 -11.57 -17.35 15.88
N ILE A 158 -10.29 -17.74 16.08
CA ILE A 158 -9.39 -18.16 15.00
C ILE A 158 -9.91 -19.46 14.37
N VAL A 159 -10.21 -20.47 15.19
CA VAL A 159 -10.72 -21.78 14.73
C VAL A 159 -12.06 -21.60 14.01
N LYS A 160 -12.98 -20.80 14.56
CA LYS A 160 -14.25 -20.50 13.90
C LYS A 160 -14.03 -19.87 12.53
N ARG A 161 -13.19 -18.84 12.43
CA ARG A 161 -12.90 -18.16 11.17
C ARG A 161 -12.26 -19.12 10.15
N SER A 162 -11.34 -19.98 10.59
CA SER A 162 -10.76 -21.01 9.73
C SER A 162 -11.85 -21.90 9.17
N ALA A 163 -12.72 -22.44 10.03
CA ALA A 163 -13.83 -23.29 9.60
C ALA A 163 -14.81 -22.57 8.65
N ASP A 164 -15.09 -21.27 8.90
CA ASP A 164 -15.94 -20.46 8.01
C ASP A 164 -15.29 -20.26 6.63
N ILE A 165 -13.96 -20.14 6.55
CA ILE A 165 -13.22 -20.09 5.27
C ILE A 165 -13.17 -21.47 4.62
N ASP A 166 -12.89 -22.52 5.37
CA ASP A 166 -12.79 -23.90 4.85
C ASP A 166 -14.13 -24.33 4.24
N ALA A 167 -15.26 -24.03 4.90
CA ALA A 167 -16.60 -24.28 4.35
C ALA A 167 -16.84 -23.51 3.04
N LEU A 168 -16.36 -22.26 2.96
CA LEU A 168 -16.47 -21.45 1.76
C LEU A 168 -15.59 -22.01 0.61
N LEU A 169 -14.42 -22.54 0.93
CA LEU A 169 -13.55 -23.22 -0.04
C LEU A 169 -14.14 -24.54 -0.54
N VAL A 170 -14.87 -25.28 0.31
CA VAL A 170 -15.64 -26.46 -0.13
C VAL A 170 -16.69 -26.04 -1.17
N ASP A 171 -17.47 -25.00 -0.89
CA ASP A 171 -18.45 -24.46 -1.86
C ASP A 171 -17.79 -23.96 -3.15
N ALA A 172 -16.59 -23.39 -3.08
CA ALA A 172 -15.84 -22.93 -4.23
C ALA A 172 -15.35 -24.10 -5.10
N ASN A 173 -14.79 -25.13 -4.48
CA ASN A 173 -14.32 -26.32 -5.20
C ASN A 173 -15.47 -27.10 -5.85
N ALA A 174 -16.65 -27.10 -5.23
CA ALA A 174 -17.84 -27.76 -5.76
C ALA A 174 -18.53 -26.98 -6.91
N LEU A 175 -18.12 -25.75 -7.21
CA LEU A 175 -18.85 -24.86 -8.12
C LEU A 175 -19.01 -25.42 -9.54
N PHE A 176 -18.01 -26.17 -9.99
CA PHE A 176 -17.93 -26.71 -11.35
C PHE A 176 -18.10 -28.24 -11.40
N GLU A 177 -18.56 -28.89 -10.32
CA GLU A 177 -18.76 -30.35 -10.29
C GLU A 177 -19.77 -30.86 -11.33
N ASP A 178 -20.72 -30.01 -11.74
CA ASP A 178 -21.73 -30.29 -12.76
C ASP A 178 -21.26 -29.94 -14.18
N VAL A 179 -20.03 -29.45 -14.34
CA VAL A 179 -19.44 -29.06 -15.62
C VAL A 179 -18.38 -30.09 -16.03
N ILE A 180 -18.39 -30.47 -17.31
CA ILE A 180 -17.36 -31.36 -17.86
C ILE A 180 -15.98 -30.68 -17.84
N GLU A 181 -14.94 -31.46 -17.55
CA GLU A 181 -13.59 -30.97 -17.26
C GLU A 181 -13.01 -30.05 -18.35
N GLU A 182 -13.33 -30.32 -19.62
CA GLU A 182 -12.89 -29.51 -20.79
C GLU A 182 -13.35 -28.04 -20.75
N PHE A 183 -14.31 -27.68 -19.89
CA PHE A 183 -14.86 -26.32 -19.76
C PHE A 183 -14.62 -25.70 -18.36
N CYS A 184 -13.94 -26.38 -17.45
CA CYS A 184 -13.67 -25.85 -16.11
C CYS A 184 -12.22 -26.06 -15.62
N GLU A 185 -11.52 -27.10 -16.08
CA GLU A 185 -10.11 -27.33 -15.75
C GLU A 185 -9.22 -26.50 -16.69
N LEU A 186 -8.50 -25.53 -16.11
CA LEU A 186 -7.63 -24.62 -16.86
C LEU A 186 -6.61 -25.34 -17.76
N PRO A 187 -5.94 -26.43 -17.33
CA PRO A 187 -5.02 -27.15 -18.22
C PRO A 187 -5.67 -27.67 -19.50
N LEU A 188 -6.88 -28.25 -19.41
CA LEU A 188 -7.60 -28.79 -20.57
C LEU A 188 -8.08 -27.70 -21.52
N ILE A 189 -8.52 -26.57 -20.96
CA ILE A 189 -8.87 -25.39 -21.76
C ILE A 189 -7.62 -24.89 -22.49
N LEU A 190 -6.49 -24.75 -21.79
CA LEU A 190 -5.23 -24.30 -22.38
C LEU A 190 -4.72 -25.26 -23.47
N GLU A 191 -4.91 -26.57 -23.34
CA GLU A 191 -4.58 -27.55 -24.38
C GLU A 191 -5.28 -27.25 -25.72
N ARG A 192 -6.55 -26.84 -25.71
CA ARG A 192 -7.26 -26.40 -26.93
C ARG A 192 -6.61 -25.18 -27.56
N PHE A 193 -6.26 -24.18 -26.76
CA PHE A 193 -5.55 -22.99 -27.23
C PHE A 193 -4.16 -23.32 -27.77
N ILE A 194 -3.44 -24.27 -27.15
CA ILE A 194 -2.15 -24.77 -27.64
C ILE A 194 -2.33 -25.46 -29.00
N GLU A 195 -3.35 -26.31 -29.16
CA GLU A 195 -3.63 -26.98 -30.44
C GLU A 195 -3.87 -25.96 -31.55
N TRP A 196 -4.73 -24.97 -31.31
CA TRP A 196 -5.01 -23.91 -32.26
C TRP A 196 -3.79 -23.06 -32.60
N ARG A 197 -3.01 -22.68 -31.59
CA ARG A 197 -1.76 -21.93 -31.73
C ARG A 197 -0.75 -22.68 -32.61
N ASN A 198 -0.63 -24.00 -32.44
CA ASN A 198 0.31 -24.83 -33.20
C ASN A 198 -0.17 -25.13 -34.63
N LYS A 199 -1.47 -25.34 -34.81
CA LYS A 199 -2.05 -25.75 -36.10
C LYS A 199 -2.24 -24.57 -37.07
N TYR A 200 -2.59 -23.38 -36.55
CA TYR A 200 -2.83 -22.17 -37.35
C TYR A 200 -2.27 -20.90 -36.69
N PRO A 201 -0.94 -20.76 -36.58
CA PRO A 201 -0.29 -19.66 -35.83
C PRO A 201 -0.61 -18.26 -36.36
N GLU A 202 -0.62 -18.07 -37.69
CA GLU A 202 -0.93 -16.76 -38.27
C GLU A 202 -2.39 -16.34 -38.00
N SER A 203 -3.33 -17.28 -38.10
CA SER A 203 -4.75 -17.02 -37.84
C SER A 203 -5.02 -16.77 -36.35
N TYR A 204 -4.35 -17.52 -35.47
CA TYR A 204 -4.41 -17.31 -34.02
C TYR A 204 -3.96 -15.89 -33.64
N GLN A 205 -2.84 -15.43 -34.23
CA GLN A 205 -2.32 -14.09 -34.00
C GLN A 205 -3.25 -13.00 -34.57
N GLN A 206 -3.75 -13.18 -35.79
CA GLN A 206 -4.66 -12.22 -36.44
C GLN A 206 -5.99 -12.03 -35.68
N ALA A 207 -6.43 -13.05 -34.95
CA ALA A 207 -7.60 -12.98 -34.08
C ALA A 207 -7.30 -12.40 -32.68
N TYR A 208 -6.05 -12.01 -32.40
CA TYR A 208 -5.62 -11.40 -31.14
C TYR A 208 -5.96 -12.24 -29.89
N ILE A 209 -5.95 -13.57 -30.01
CA ILE A 209 -6.43 -14.48 -28.96
C ILE A 209 -5.69 -14.27 -27.63
N SER A 210 -4.37 -14.17 -27.65
CA SER A 210 -3.51 -13.94 -26.49
C SER A 210 -3.90 -12.69 -25.68
N LEU A 211 -4.45 -11.65 -26.33
CA LEU A 211 -4.89 -10.43 -25.66
C LEU A 211 -6.19 -10.64 -24.84
N CYS A 212 -6.99 -11.64 -25.19
CA CYS A 212 -8.27 -11.95 -24.58
C CYS A 212 -8.17 -12.98 -23.44
N LEU A 213 -7.15 -13.86 -23.48
CA LEU A 213 -6.97 -14.95 -22.51
C LEU A 213 -7.01 -14.53 -21.02
N PRO A 214 -6.36 -13.43 -20.60
CA PRO A 214 -6.44 -12.99 -19.19
C PRO A 214 -7.87 -12.74 -18.73
N GLN A 215 -8.73 -12.20 -19.62
CA GLN A 215 -10.11 -11.93 -19.28
C GLN A 215 -10.96 -13.21 -19.32
N LEU A 216 -10.68 -14.09 -20.29
CA LEU A 216 -11.38 -15.37 -20.43
C LEU A 216 -11.19 -16.26 -19.20
N PHE A 217 -9.97 -16.35 -18.67
CA PHE A 217 -9.65 -17.20 -17.51
C PHE A 217 -9.94 -16.53 -16.15
N SER A 218 -10.44 -15.29 -16.15
CA SER A 218 -10.79 -14.55 -14.95
C SER A 218 -11.66 -15.34 -13.95
N PRO A 219 -12.72 -16.07 -14.36
CA PRO A 219 -13.54 -16.86 -13.43
C PRO A 219 -12.74 -17.92 -12.67
N ILE A 220 -11.85 -18.65 -13.36
CA ILE A 220 -11.01 -19.69 -12.75
C ILE A 220 -9.97 -19.08 -11.80
N ILE A 221 -9.36 -17.96 -12.18
CA ILE A 221 -8.38 -17.29 -11.31
C ILE A 221 -9.10 -16.73 -10.06
N ARG A 222 -10.25 -16.09 -10.24
CA ARG A 222 -11.05 -15.51 -9.15
C ARG A 222 -11.46 -16.55 -8.11
N ILE A 223 -11.92 -17.72 -8.55
CA ILE A 223 -12.32 -18.78 -7.61
C ILE A 223 -11.14 -19.29 -6.77
N GLN A 224 -9.94 -19.39 -7.36
CA GLN A 224 -8.72 -19.77 -6.63
C GLN A 224 -8.24 -18.69 -5.64
N LEU A 225 -8.59 -17.42 -5.86
CA LEU A 225 -8.23 -16.29 -4.97
C LEU A 225 -9.18 -16.08 -3.78
N ILE A 226 -10.27 -16.85 -3.69
CA ILE A 226 -11.29 -16.69 -2.65
C ILE A 226 -10.71 -16.82 -1.23
N GLY A 227 -9.91 -17.84 -0.97
CA GLY A 227 -9.28 -18.07 0.34
C GLY A 227 -8.00 -17.25 0.56
N TRP A 228 -7.49 -16.59 -0.48
CA TRP A 228 -6.20 -15.92 -0.43
C TRP A 228 -6.30 -14.55 0.25
N ASN A 229 -5.47 -14.35 1.27
CA ASN A 229 -5.33 -13.07 1.95
C ASN A 229 -3.85 -12.79 2.27
N PRO A 230 -3.19 -11.89 1.51
CA PRO A 230 -1.77 -11.59 1.68
C PRO A 230 -1.44 -10.73 2.92
N LEU A 231 -2.45 -10.28 3.68
CA LEU A 231 -2.27 -9.55 4.95
C LEU A 231 -2.06 -10.50 6.15
N ASN A 232 -1.97 -11.81 5.91
CA ASN A 232 -1.73 -12.83 6.93
C ASN A 232 -0.28 -13.33 6.87
N ASN A 233 0.26 -13.76 8.01
CA ASN A 233 1.64 -14.23 8.16
C ASN A 233 2.04 -15.45 7.31
N HIS A 234 1.08 -16.26 6.88
CA HIS A 234 1.31 -17.52 6.16
C HIS A 234 0.53 -17.55 4.85
N ALA A 235 0.38 -16.39 4.20
CA ALA A 235 -0.23 -16.33 2.88
C ALA A 235 0.68 -17.01 1.85
N ASN A 236 0.11 -17.89 1.03
CA ASN A 236 0.85 -18.51 -0.05
C ASN A 236 1.24 -17.43 -1.09
N PRO A 237 2.49 -17.48 -1.61
CA PRO A 237 2.89 -16.70 -2.77
C PRO A 237 1.93 -16.93 -3.95
N ILE A 238 1.75 -15.90 -4.78
CA ILE A 238 0.88 -15.99 -5.96
C ILE A 238 1.46 -17.00 -6.96
N GLU A 239 2.79 -17.02 -7.04
CA GLU A 239 3.57 -17.86 -7.94
C GLU A 239 3.34 -19.35 -7.66
N GLU A 240 3.01 -19.73 -6.43
CA GLU A 240 2.77 -21.14 -6.06
C GLU A 240 1.34 -21.62 -6.36
N MET A 241 0.44 -20.74 -6.80
CA MET A 241 -0.95 -21.10 -7.09
C MET A 241 -1.07 -21.89 -8.40
N LYS A 242 -2.03 -22.85 -8.43
CA LYS A 242 -2.27 -23.72 -9.59
C LYS A 242 -2.49 -22.91 -10.88
N TRP A 243 -3.37 -21.92 -10.86
CA TRP A 243 -3.61 -21.07 -12.04
C TRP A 243 -2.34 -20.38 -12.56
N PHE A 244 -1.43 -19.99 -11.67
CA PHE A 244 -0.20 -19.31 -12.07
C PHE A 244 0.76 -20.28 -12.73
N GLN A 245 0.92 -21.47 -12.15
CA GLN A 245 1.75 -22.53 -12.71
C GLN A 245 1.21 -22.99 -14.08
N ASP A 246 -0.09 -23.21 -14.20
CA ASP A 246 -0.74 -23.61 -15.46
C ASP A 246 -0.49 -22.57 -16.58
N LEU A 247 -0.61 -21.27 -16.27
CA LEU A 247 -0.32 -20.20 -17.23
C LEU A 247 1.18 -20.09 -17.53
N LEU A 248 2.04 -20.29 -16.54
CA LEU A 248 3.48 -20.23 -16.71
C LEU A 248 3.94 -21.33 -17.67
N ASP A 249 3.42 -22.54 -17.51
CA ASP A 249 3.66 -23.65 -18.41
C ASP A 249 3.16 -23.32 -19.81
N PHE A 250 1.93 -22.80 -19.95
CA PHE A 250 1.37 -22.38 -21.25
C PHE A 250 2.24 -21.34 -21.99
N CYS A 251 2.76 -20.34 -21.26
CA CYS A 251 3.61 -19.27 -21.80
C CYS A 251 5.03 -19.77 -22.17
N ASN A 252 5.54 -20.80 -21.51
CA ASN A 252 6.90 -21.31 -21.71
C ASN A 252 7.01 -22.44 -22.75
N LEU A 253 5.90 -22.91 -23.32
CA LEU A 253 5.92 -23.98 -24.32
C LEU A 253 6.51 -23.49 -25.66
N PRO A 254 7.58 -24.15 -26.18
CA PRO A 254 8.12 -23.80 -27.49
C PRO A 254 7.12 -24.14 -28.60
N LEU A 255 7.01 -23.26 -29.60
CA LEU A 255 6.27 -23.54 -30.83
C LEU A 255 6.85 -24.81 -31.47
N VAL A 256 6.02 -25.85 -31.60
CA VAL A 256 6.43 -27.09 -32.26
C VAL A 256 6.46 -26.83 -33.76
N ASP A 257 7.66 -26.65 -34.31
CA ASP A 257 7.88 -26.68 -35.75
C ASP A 257 7.57 -28.09 -36.28
N ASN A 258 6.39 -28.29 -36.85
CA ASN A 258 5.95 -29.55 -37.46
C ASN A 258 6.73 -29.96 -38.74
N ASN A 259 7.94 -29.43 -38.95
CA ASN A 259 8.78 -29.68 -40.13
C ASN A 259 10.19 -30.24 -39.80
N LYS A 260 10.33 -31.04 -38.74
CA LYS A 260 11.57 -31.83 -38.51
C LYS A 260 11.28 -33.30 -38.18
N ASN A 261 10.76 -34.03 -39.16
CA ASN A 261 11.00 -35.47 -39.23
C ASN A 261 12.44 -35.72 -39.72
N ALA A 262 13.34 -36.08 -38.80
CA ALA A 262 14.28 -37.20 -38.91
C ALA A 262 15.56 -37.01 -38.07
N LYS A 263 15.81 -38.03 -37.22
CA LYS A 263 17.08 -38.49 -36.65
C LYS A 263 17.64 -37.72 -35.43
N SER A 264 17.27 -38.29 -34.29
CA SER A 264 18.07 -38.49 -33.09
C SER A 264 19.58 -38.73 -33.34
N THR A 265 20.45 -37.93 -32.71
CA THR A 265 21.76 -38.39 -32.17
C THR A 265 22.17 -37.44 -31.02
N PRO A 266 22.77 -37.94 -29.92
CA PRO A 266 22.89 -37.19 -28.68
C PRO A 266 24.09 -36.22 -28.67
N LEU A 267 23.96 -35.17 -27.86
CA LEU A 267 25.00 -34.19 -27.53
C LEU A 267 26.29 -34.87 -27.08
N ASN A 268 27.42 -34.32 -27.52
CA ASN A 268 28.67 -34.39 -26.77
C ASN A 268 29.27 -32.99 -26.64
N ASN A 269 29.42 -32.54 -25.40
CA ASN A 269 30.11 -31.33 -25.01
C ASN A 269 31.63 -31.53 -25.12
N ASN A 270 32.38 -30.50 -25.54
CA ASN A 270 33.54 -30.01 -24.79
C ASN A 270 34.20 -28.77 -25.42
N LYS A 271 34.26 -27.72 -24.59
CA LYS A 271 35.41 -26.87 -24.25
C LYS A 271 36.09 -25.95 -25.29
N THR A 272 35.98 -24.64 -24.97
CA THR A 272 37.03 -23.61 -24.82
C THR A 272 38.13 -23.51 -25.88
N ASP A 273 38.26 -22.35 -26.53
CA ASP A 273 39.33 -21.39 -26.18
C ASP A 273 39.29 -20.06 -26.97
N LYS A 274 40.00 -19.09 -26.40
CA LYS A 274 40.08 -17.66 -26.75
C LYS A 274 40.86 -17.34 -28.05
N SER A 275 40.51 -16.16 -28.58
CA SER A 275 41.41 -15.07 -29.05
C SER A 275 41.58 -14.78 -30.55
N ASN A 276 41.62 -13.47 -30.80
CA ASN A 276 42.30 -12.69 -31.84
C ASN A 276 41.62 -12.33 -33.18
N ASN A 277 41.19 -11.06 -33.21
CA ASN A 277 41.67 -9.95 -34.05
C ASN A 277 41.65 -10.00 -35.60
N ASN A 278 41.03 -8.92 -36.11
CA ASN A 278 41.43 -8.02 -37.20
C ASN A 278 40.77 -8.13 -38.60
N ASN A 279 40.13 -6.98 -38.92
CA ASN A 279 40.14 -6.18 -40.14
C ASN A 279 39.34 -6.59 -41.41
N ASN A 280 38.37 -5.71 -41.70
CA ASN A 280 37.96 -5.12 -42.98
C ASN A 280 38.08 -5.93 -44.28
N GLU A 281 36.96 -6.08 -44.99
CA GLU A 281 36.77 -5.47 -46.31
C GLU A 281 35.30 -5.56 -46.79
N ASN A 282 34.82 -4.45 -47.35
CA ASN A 282 33.56 -4.32 -48.07
C ASN A 282 33.63 -5.05 -49.43
N LYS A 283 32.59 -5.83 -49.78
CA LYS A 283 31.99 -5.79 -51.13
C LYS A 283 30.65 -6.51 -51.23
N ASN A 284 29.74 -5.82 -51.90
CA ASN A 284 28.36 -6.17 -52.24
C ASN A 284 28.19 -7.55 -52.88
N GLY A 285 27.15 -8.25 -52.44
CA GLY A 285 26.55 -9.39 -53.12
C GLY A 285 25.10 -9.53 -52.66
N SER A 286 24.19 -8.93 -53.42
CA SER A 286 22.75 -9.08 -53.28
C SER A 286 22.34 -10.55 -53.21
N ASN A 287 21.56 -10.92 -52.21
CA ASN A 287 20.59 -12.01 -52.32
C ASN A 287 19.49 -11.81 -51.27
N HIS A 288 18.31 -11.49 -51.78
CA HIS A 288 17.04 -11.50 -51.06
C HIS A 288 16.82 -12.85 -50.38
N ASN A 289 16.79 -12.87 -49.04
CA ASN A 289 16.03 -13.82 -48.21
C ASN A 289 16.14 -13.43 -46.73
N ALA A 290 15.66 -12.24 -46.38
CA ALA A 290 15.48 -11.80 -45.01
C ALA A 290 14.01 -11.39 -44.86
N ASN A 291 13.12 -12.35 -44.60
CA ASN A 291 11.72 -12.06 -44.24
C ASN A 291 11.00 -13.19 -43.47
N ASN A 292 11.69 -14.24 -43.00
CA ASN A 292 11.04 -15.34 -42.25
C ASN A 292 11.43 -15.45 -40.78
N PHE A 293 12.25 -14.53 -40.24
CA PHE A 293 12.69 -14.59 -38.83
C PHE A 293 11.97 -13.61 -37.88
N ASP A 294 11.10 -12.75 -38.39
CA ASP A 294 10.47 -11.67 -37.58
C ASP A 294 9.03 -11.97 -37.14
N LYS A 295 8.33 -12.91 -37.81
CA LYS A 295 6.93 -13.26 -37.49
C LYS A 295 6.76 -14.18 -36.28
N THR A 296 7.77 -14.97 -35.92
CA THR A 296 7.70 -15.92 -34.79
C THR A 296 7.92 -15.23 -33.44
N SER A 297 8.59 -14.08 -33.42
CA SER A 297 8.87 -13.30 -32.19
C SER A 297 7.61 -12.67 -31.59
N GLY A 298 6.67 -12.23 -32.44
CA GLY A 298 5.43 -11.58 -31.98
C GLY A 298 4.45 -12.51 -31.26
N ASN A 299 4.44 -13.81 -31.58
CA ASN A 299 3.54 -14.79 -30.97
C ASN A 299 3.92 -15.09 -29.51
N LEU A 300 5.22 -15.21 -29.23
CA LEU A 300 5.72 -15.47 -27.88
C LEU A 300 5.58 -14.23 -26.97
N ASP A 301 5.82 -13.02 -27.50
CA ASP A 301 5.77 -11.80 -26.68
C ASP A 301 4.34 -11.45 -26.20
N ASP A 302 3.31 -11.74 -26.99
CA ASP A 302 1.92 -11.51 -26.59
C ASP A 302 1.43 -12.53 -25.55
N ASP A 303 1.87 -13.80 -25.66
CA ASP A 303 1.57 -14.84 -24.68
C ASP A 303 2.28 -14.59 -23.35
N LEU A 304 3.53 -14.10 -23.37
CA LEU A 304 4.27 -13.74 -22.16
C LEU A 304 3.58 -12.63 -21.34
N ARG A 305 2.67 -11.86 -21.95
CA ARG A 305 1.90 -10.81 -21.27
C ARG A 305 0.65 -11.33 -20.56
N ILE A 306 0.28 -12.61 -20.72
CA ILE A 306 -0.94 -13.18 -20.13
C ILE A 306 -0.88 -13.12 -18.59
N ILE A 307 0.23 -13.58 -17.99
CA ILE A 307 0.43 -13.52 -16.54
C ILE A 307 0.44 -12.06 -16.04
N PRO A 308 1.30 -11.15 -16.56
CA PRO A 308 1.29 -9.74 -16.14
C PRO A 308 -0.08 -9.07 -16.21
N LYS A 309 -0.88 -9.34 -17.26
CA LYS A 309 -2.24 -8.80 -17.40
C LYS A 309 -3.24 -9.45 -16.44
N SER A 310 -3.08 -10.74 -16.13
CA SER A 310 -3.92 -11.44 -15.15
C SER A 310 -3.67 -10.92 -13.74
N ILE A 311 -2.40 -10.69 -13.39
CA ILE A 311 -2.02 -10.01 -12.13
C ILE A 311 -2.63 -8.61 -12.07
N GLU A 312 -2.44 -7.80 -13.12
CA GLU A 312 -2.93 -6.42 -13.17
C GLU A 312 -4.46 -6.31 -13.06
N LYS A 313 -5.19 -7.15 -13.78
CA LYS A 313 -6.66 -7.03 -13.88
C LYS A 313 -7.43 -7.77 -12.80
N ILE A 314 -6.91 -8.90 -12.33
CA ILE A 314 -7.64 -9.81 -11.44
C ILE A 314 -7.06 -9.74 -10.03
N VAL A 315 -5.76 -9.97 -9.88
CA VAL A 315 -5.10 -10.01 -8.56
C VAL A 315 -5.10 -8.64 -7.89
N LEU A 316 -4.77 -7.55 -8.62
CA LEU A 316 -4.83 -6.21 -8.05
C LEU A 316 -6.25 -5.80 -7.62
N GLN A 317 -7.28 -6.20 -8.37
CA GLN A 317 -8.66 -5.93 -7.99
C GLN A 317 -9.01 -6.66 -6.68
N ARG A 318 -8.57 -7.91 -6.51
CA ARG A 318 -8.71 -8.66 -5.26
C ARG A 318 -7.98 -8.01 -4.09
N ILE A 319 -6.73 -7.58 -4.29
CA ILE A 319 -5.94 -6.86 -3.27
C ILE A 319 -6.67 -5.57 -2.88
N ASN A 320 -7.21 -4.82 -3.86
CA ASN A 320 -7.94 -3.57 -3.61
C ASN A 320 -9.18 -3.78 -2.70
N GLU A 321 -9.92 -4.87 -2.90
CA GLU A 321 -11.04 -5.23 -2.03
C GLU A 321 -10.58 -5.56 -0.61
N LEU A 322 -9.50 -6.33 -0.46
CA LEU A 322 -8.93 -6.69 0.84
C LEU A 322 -8.40 -5.47 1.60
N VAL A 323 -7.73 -4.55 0.91
CA VAL A 323 -7.26 -3.26 1.45
C VAL A 323 -8.43 -2.44 1.95
N SER A 324 -9.48 -2.32 1.14
CA SER A 324 -10.65 -1.52 1.49
C SER A 324 -11.44 -2.10 2.66
N ALA A 325 -11.49 -3.43 2.78
CA ALA A 325 -12.35 -4.11 3.73
C ALA A 325 -11.66 -4.50 5.05
N SER A 326 -10.36 -4.83 5.02
CA SER A 326 -9.73 -5.55 6.14
C SER A 326 -8.32 -5.09 6.52
N TRP A 327 -7.65 -4.30 5.70
CA TRP A 327 -6.34 -3.75 6.07
C TRP A 327 -6.45 -2.71 7.17
N ASP A 328 -5.61 -2.86 8.19
CA ASP A 328 -5.43 -1.94 9.31
C ASP A 328 -4.09 -1.20 9.23
N PRO A 329 -4.07 0.10 8.89
CA PRO A 329 -2.84 0.90 8.83
C PRO A 329 -2.12 1.04 10.19
N LEU A 330 -2.79 0.80 11.32
CA LEU A 330 -2.16 0.78 12.65
C LEU A 330 -1.51 -0.58 12.97
N SER A 331 -1.74 -1.63 12.17
CA SER A 331 -1.02 -2.90 12.27
C SER A 331 0.28 -2.84 11.48
N GLU A 332 1.40 -2.84 12.19
CA GLU A 332 2.75 -2.86 11.59
C GLU A 332 2.97 -4.11 10.74
N LYS A 333 2.48 -5.28 11.20
CA LYS A 333 2.62 -6.56 10.48
C LYS A 333 1.91 -6.53 9.13
N GLN A 334 0.64 -6.12 9.13
CA GLN A 334 -0.14 -6.05 7.89
C GLN A 334 0.41 -4.98 6.94
N SER A 335 0.81 -3.82 7.48
CA SER A 335 1.40 -2.75 6.67
C SER A 335 2.69 -3.19 6.01
N LEU A 336 3.57 -3.90 6.72
CA LEU A 336 4.81 -4.44 6.16
C LEU A 336 4.54 -5.50 5.08
N GLN A 337 3.59 -6.42 5.31
CA GLN A 337 3.21 -7.45 4.34
C GLN A 337 2.66 -6.84 3.05
N LEU A 338 1.72 -5.90 3.18
CA LEU A 338 1.12 -5.23 2.03
C LEU A 338 2.16 -4.43 1.24
N VAL A 339 3.03 -3.68 1.93
CA VAL A 339 4.10 -2.91 1.29
C VAL A 339 5.08 -3.85 0.57
N ASN A 340 5.48 -4.96 1.19
CA ASN A 340 6.39 -5.92 0.57
C ASN A 340 5.75 -6.60 -0.65
N LEU A 341 4.48 -7.00 -0.56
CA LEU A 341 3.71 -7.51 -1.68
C LEU A 341 3.71 -6.50 -2.83
N MET A 342 3.38 -5.23 -2.56
CA MET A 342 3.33 -4.20 -3.59
C MET A 342 4.71 -3.92 -4.19
N ARG A 343 5.79 -3.90 -3.40
CA ARG A 343 7.15 -3.77 -3.92
C ARG A 343 7.50 -4.91 -4.87
N ASN A 344 7.22 -6.15 -4.45
CA ASN A 344 7.49 -7.33 -5.27
C ASN A 344 6.69 -7.25 -6.59
N LEU A 345 5.39 -7.02 -6.50
CA LEU A 345 4.51 -6.90 -7.67
C LEU A 345 4.98 -5.81 -8.64
N CYS A 346 5.26 -4.59 -8.17
CA CYS A 346 5.76 -3.50 -9.02
C CYS A 346 7.15 -3.79 -9.61
N SER A 347 8.00 -4.55 -8.92
CA SER A 347 9.33 -4.93 -9.42
C SER A 347 9.29 -6.05 -10.45
N THR A 348 8.35 -6.98 -10.31
CA THR A 348 8.26 -8.20 -11.11
C THR A 348 7.41 -8.00 -12.36
N TYR A 349 6.34 -7.19 -12.28
CA TYR A 349 5.37 -7.03 -13.37
C TYR A 349 5.34 -5.58 -13.87
N PRO A 350 5.93 -5.28 -15.04
CA PRO A 350 5.93 -3.94 -15.62
C PRO A 350 4.54 -3.37 -15.94
N THR A 351 3.52 -4.22 -16.02
CA THR A 351 2.11 -3.82 -16.19
C THR A 351 1.56 -3.04 -14.99
N ILE A 352 2.17 -3.18 -13.81
CA ILE A 352 1.79 -2.48 -12.59
C ILE A 352 2.54 -1.15 -12.55
N CYS A 353 2.06 -0.21 -13.37
CA CYS A 353 2.71 1.08 -13.57
C CYS A 353 1.72 2.25 -13.42
N ILE A 354 2.28 3.47 -13.40
CA ILE A 354 1.51 4.71 -13.35
C ILE A 354 0.70 4.84 -14.65
N GLY A 355 -0.58 5.22 -14.57
CA GLY A 355 -1.51 5.28 -15.70
C GLY A 355 -2.40 4.04 -15.85
N SER A 356 -2.06 2.92 -15.20
CA SER A 356 -2.95 1.74 -15.12
C SER A 356 -4.09 2.00 -14.14
N ARG A 357 -5.34 1.97 -14.64
CA ARG A 357 -6.54 2.23 -13.83
C ARG A 357 -6.67 1.29 -12.60
N PRO A 358 -6.43 -0.04 -12.70
CA PRO A 358 -6.38 -0.91 -11.52
C PRO A 358 -5.35 -0.47 -10.48
N THR A 359 -4.14 -0.12 -10.94
CA THR A 359 -3.04 0.33 -10.08
C THR A 359 -3.39 1.63 -9.36
N GLU A 360 -3.87 2.64 -10.09
CA GLU A 360 -4.30 3.93 -9.52
C GLU A 360 -5.43 3.79 -8.52
N LYS A 361 -6.43 2.95 -8.82
CA LYS A 361 -7.54 2.65 -7.90
C LYS A 361 -7.05 2.02 -6.60
N LEU A 362 -6.09 1.09 -6.67
CA LEU A 362 -5.50 0.46 -5.49
C LEU A 362 -4.76 1.47 -4.62
N PHE A 363 -3.86 2.27 -5.20
CA PHE A 363 -3.12 3.27 -4.45
C PHE A 363 -4.02 4.37 -3.88
N THR A 364 -5.08 4.76 -4.59
CA THR A 364 -6.10 5.68 -4.07
C THR A 364 -6.82 5.08 -2.85
N SER A 365 -7.17 3.79 -2.91
CA SER A 365 -7.82 3.10 -1.79
C SER A 365 -6.90 2.96 -0.58
N ILE A 366 -5.60 2.71 -0.79
CA ILE A 366 -4.57 2.69 0.25
C ILE A 366 -4.51 4.05 0.94
N VAL A 367 -4.35 5.14 0.17
CA VAL A 367 -4.27 6.51 0.69
C VAL A 367 -5.52 6.86 1.49
N LYS A 368 -6.71 6.64 0.91
CA LYS A 368 -7.99 6.89 1.57
C LYS A 368 -8.13 6.11 2.87
N ARG A 369 -7.66 4.86 2.91
CA ARG A 369 -7.71 4.02 4.12
C ARG A 369 -6.81 4.56 5.23
N ILE A 370 -5.62 5.05 4.88
CA ILE A 370 -4.72 5.72 5.82
C ILE A 370 -5.39 7.00 6.36
N GLU A 371 -5.94 7.84 5.48
CA GLU A 371 -6.62 9.08 5.86
C GLU A 371 -7.79 8.83 6.80
N ASN A 372 -8.64 7.84 6.50
CA ASN A 372 -9.75 7.45 7.37
C ASN A 372 -9.24 6.99 8.74
N THR A 373 -8.13 6.24 8.79
CA THR A 373 -7.53 5.79 10.07
C THR A 373 -7.01 6.99 10.88
N ILE A 374 -6.40 7.98 10.22
CA ILE A 374 -5.96 9.23 10.88
C ILE A 374 -7.18 10.00 11.43
N GLN A 375 -8.29 10.05 10.71
CA GLN A 375 -9.47 10.82 11.09
C GLN A 375 -10.30 10.14 12.18
N GLU A 376 -10.47 8.82 12.11
CA GLU A 376 -11.37 8.08 12.99
C GLU A 376 -10.68 7.43 14.20
N ASP A 377 -9.41 7.06 14.08
CA ASP A 377 -8.72 6.23 15.08
C ASP A 377 -7.56 6.95 15.80
N ILE A 378 -7.12 8.12 15.34
CA ILE A 378 -6.12 8.93 16.03
C ILE A 378 -6.81 10.02 16.85
N PHE A 379 -6.64 9.95 18.17
CA PHE A 379 -7.15 10.93 19.10
C PHE A 379 -6.10 11.23 20.16
N ILE A 380 -5.63 12.48 20.25
CA ILE A 380 -4.70 12.92 21.30
C ILE A 380 -5.45 13.89 22.22
N PRO A 381 -5.69 13.52 23.49
CA PRO A 381 -6.47 14.35 24.40
C PRO A 381 -5.72 15.62 24.78
N LEU A 382 -6.46 16.71 24.97
CA LEU A 382 -5.93 17.99 25.45
C LEU A 382 -6.41 18.20 26.89
N TYR A 383 -5.46 18.18 27.83
CA TYR A 383 -5.74 18.31 29.26
C TYR A 383 -5.26 19.64 29.82
N SER A 384 -5.81 20.03 30.97
CA SER A 384 -5.36 21.22 31.69
C SER A 384 -3.92 21.04 32.20
N LYS A 385 -3.23 22.17 32.41
CA LYS A 385 -1.84 22.18 32.89
C LYS A 385 -1.66 21.37 34.18
N THR A 386 -2.61 21.49 35.11
CA THR A 386 -2.59 20.79 36.40
C THR A 386 -2.65 19.26 36.25
N LEU A 387 -3.48 18.75 35.33
CA LEU A 387 -3.57 17.30 35.08
C LEU A 387 -2.32 16.75 34.41
N MET A 388 -1.68 17.55 33.55
CA MET A 388 -0.45 17.18 32.85
C MET A 388 0.81 17.22 33.72
N GLN A 389 0.80 17.96 34.84
CA GLN A 389 1.91 17.96 35.81
C GLN A 389 2.02 16.62 36.56
N HIS A 390 0.90 15.94 36.79
CA HIS A 390 0.87 14.67 37.49
C HIS A 390 1.20 13.51 36.54
N ARG A 391 2.49 13.24 36.35
CA ARG A 391 3.05 12.26 35.38
C ARG A 391 2.54 10.83 35.55
N GLN A 392 2.33 10.41 36.80
CA GLN A 392 1.80 9.08 37.10
C GLN A 392 0.26 9.05 37.05
N GLY A 393 -0.35 10.14 36.59
CA GLY A 393 -1.79 10.30 36.53
C GLY A 393 -2.39 9.64 35.30
N PRO A 394 -3.67 9.25 35.38
CA PRO A 394 -4.35 8.62 34.25
C PRO A 394 -4.39 9.53 33.02
N ALA A 395 -4.47 10.86 33.21
CA ALA A 395 -4.46 11.85 32.12
C ALA A 395 -3.16 11.81 31.31
N PHE A 396 -2.01 11.90 31.99
CA PHE A 396 -0.70 11.89 31.35
C PHE A 396 -0.41 10.54 30.66
N ILE A 397 -0.68 9.42 31.34
CA ILE A 397 -0.48 8.07 30.80
C ILE A 397 -1.33 7.86 29.53
N PHE A 398 -2.60 8.30 29.55
CA PHE A 398 -3.46 8.21 28.38
C PHE A 398 -2.97 9.09 27.23
N PHE A 399 -2.60 10.35 27.52
CA PHE A 399 -1.98 11.24 26.53
C PHE A 399 -0.74 10.60 25.88
N GLU A 400 0.18 10.06 26.68
CA GLU A 400 1.40 9.42 26.18
C GLU A 400 1.09 8.23 25.27
N ARG A 401 0.18 7.35 25.70
CA ARG A 401 -0.23 6.20 24.89
C ARG A 401 -0.80 6.64 23.55
N GLN A 402 -1.68 7.65 23.53
CA GLN A 402 -2.28 8.15 22.29
C GLN A 402 -1.25 8.82 21.38
N PHE A 403 -0.32 9.59 21.94
CA PHE A 403 0.77 10.20 21.18
C PHE A 403 1.65 9.12 20.52
N ASN A 404 1.98 8.06 21.25
CA ASN A 404 2.78 6.96 20.75
C ASN A 404 2.04 6.15 19.66
N MET A 405 0.71 6.04 19.73
CA MET A 405 -0.10 5.48 18.64
C MET A 405 0.01 6.33 17.36
N GLY A 406 -0.02 7.65 17.48
CA GLY A 406 0.23 8.56 16.36
C GLY A 406 1.62 8.40 15.75
N LEU A 407 2.67 8.30 16.58
CA LEU A 407 4.03 8.00 16.10
C LEU A 407 4.14 6.63 15.42
N LYS A 408 3.44 5.63 15.95
CA LYS A 408 3.39 4.29 15.34
C LYS A 408 2.74 4.34 13.96
N LEU A 409 1.63 5.06 13.82
CA LEU A 409 0.99 5.25 12.52
C LEU A 409 1.93 5.97 11.55
N LEU A 410 2.64 7.01 12.01
CA LEU A 410 3.64 7.71 11.19
C LEU A 410 4.71 6.73 10.66
N LYS A 411 5.26 5.86 11.51
CA LYS A 411 6.20 4.81 11.08
C LYS A 411 5.60 3.92 9.98
N ASN A 412 4.37 3.47 10.16
CA ASN A 412 3.69 2.62 9.18
C ASN A 412 3.42 3.35 7.86
N ILE A 413 3.05 4.63 7.90
CA ILE A 413 2.86 5.45 6.69
C ILE A 413 4.19 5.59 5.93
N LEU A 414 5.30 5.78 6.65
CA LEU A 414 6.62 5.92 6.03
C LEU A 414 7.16 4.61 5.43
N LEU A 415 6.57 3.45 5.72
CA LEU A 415 6.88 2.22 4.99
C LEU A 415 6.56 2.34 3.49
N TRP A 416 5.65 3.24 3.11
CA TRP A 416 5.22 3.47 1.72
C TRP A 416 6.15 4.37 0.91
N ILE A 417 7.28 4.80 1.48
CA ILE A 417 8.33 5.48 0.72
C ILE A 417 8.76 4.61 -0.48
N ASN A 418 8.97 5.28 -1.61
CA ASN A 418 9.27 4.70 -2.94
C ASN A 418 8.10 3.93 -3.59
N LEU A 419 6.90 3.91 -2.99
CA LEU A 419 5.68 3.39 -3.62
C LEU A 419 4.65 4.49 -3.87
N LEU A 420 4.45 5.38 -2.88
CA LEU A 420 3.59 6.55 -3.01
C LEU A 420 4.38 7.77 -3.48
N SER A 421 3.71 8.70 -4.16
CA SER A 421 4.32 9.97 -4.55
C SER A 421 4.73 10.78 -3.31
N MET A 422 5.80 11.56 -3.47
CA MET A 422 6.36 12.36 -2.38
C MET A 422 5.36 13.40 -1.87
N ASP A 423 4.57 14.00 -2.75
CA ASP A 423 3.57 15.00 -2.38
C ASP A 423 2.44 14.38 -1.56
N THR A 424 1.95 13.20 -1.96
CA THR A 424 0.93 12.45 -1.22
C THR A 424 1.46 12.00 0.14
N LEU A 425 2.68 11.47 0.22
CA LEU A 425 3.30 11.07 1.49
C LEU A 425 3.50 12.25 2.44
N LYS A 426 3.99 13.39 1.93
CA LYS A 426 4.13 14.63 2.71
C LYS A 426 2.76 15.12 3.19
N HIS A 427 1.73 15.10 2.34
CA HIS A 427 0.39 15.51 2.73
C HIS A 427 -0.15 14.66 3.89
N ILE A 428 -0.16 13.34 3.74
CA ILE A 428 -0.72 12.43 4.76
C ILE A 428 0.11 12.48 6.06
N SER A 429 1.45 12.48 5.95
CA SER A 429 2.34 12.43 7.11
C SER A 429 2.43 13.78 7.82
N LEU A 430 2.78 14.85 7.09
CA LEU A 430 3.03 16.17 7.66
C LEU A 430 1.71 16.90 7.94
N THR A 431 0.83 17.01 6.95
CA THR A 431 -0.39 17.81 7.08
C THR A 431 -1.46 17.09 7.89
N CYS A 432 -1.81 15.87 7.51
CA CYS A 432 -2.95 15.15 8.11
C CYS A 432 -2.65 14.58 9.50
N LEU A 433 -1.42 14.09 9.76
CA LEU A 433 -1.07 13.47 11.03
C LEU A 433 -0.25 14.38 11.95
N ILE A 434 0.93 14.83 11.50
CA ILE A 434 1.87 15.57 12.36
C ILE A 434 1.27 16.93 12.76
N ASN A 435 0.92 17.76 11.79
CA ASN A 435 0.46 19.12 12.01
C ASN A 435 -0.89 19.15 12.76
N ARG A 436 -1.83 18.31 12.35
CA ARG A 436 -3.19 18.29 12.91
C ARG A 436 -3.29 17.64 14.29
N TYR A 437 -2.48 16.62 14.58
CA TYR A 437 -2.60 15.87 15.84
C TYR A 437 -1.33 15.92 16.70
N LEU A 438 -0.18 15.50 16.17
CA LEU A 438 1.04 15.37 16.99
C LEU A 438 1.55 16.71 17.51
N LEU A 439 1.65 17.74 16.66
CA LEU A 439 2.09 19.08 17.08
C LEU A 439 1.09 19.74 18.05
N VAL A 440 -0.21 19.53 17.85
CA VAL A 440 -1.25 20.00 18.77
C VAL A 440 -1.08 19.34 20.15
N GLY A 441 -0.79 18.03 20.18
CA GLY A 441 -0.44 17.32 21.41
C GLY A 441 0.83 17.85 22.08
N LEU A 442 1.88 18.17 21.31
CA LEU A 442 3.10 18.79 21.84
C LEU A 442 2.83 20.19 22.41
N ALA A 443 1.97 20.98 21.78
CA ALA A 443 1.56 22.29 22.29
C ALA A 443 0.84 22.18 23.65
N CYS A 444 0.03 21.14 23.85
CA CYS A 444 -0.58 20.84 25.15
C CYS A 444 0.50 20.59 26.22
N LEU A 445 1.54 19.80 25.90
CA LEU A 445 2.66 19.54 26.80
C LEU A 445 3.48 20.81 27.09
N LEU A 446 3.73 21.65 26.07
CA LEU A 446 4.44 22.92 26.21
C LEU A 446 3.69 23.93 27.08
N SER A 447 2.35 23.87 27.10
CA SER A 447 1.53 24.74 27.96
C SER A 447 1.87 24.61 29.45
N VAL A 448 2.39 23.46 29.89
CA VAL A 448 2.83 23.20 31.26
C VAL A 448 4.11 23.96 31.63
N VAL A 449 4.96 24.26 30.64
CA VAL A 449 6.26 24.93 30.82
C VAL A 449 6.10 26.43 31.09
N THR A 450 5.02 27.06 30.58
CA THR A 450 4.83 28.52 30.54
C THR A 450 4.29 29.16 31.84
N LEU A 451 4.71 28.70 33.02
CA LEU A 451 4.43 29.42 34.27
C LEU A 451 5.22 30.74 34.29
N LYS A 452 4.60 31.82 33.81
CA LYS A 452 4.94 33.15 34.31
C LYS A 452 4.55 33.17 35.79
N SER A 453 5.50 33.50 36.64
CA SER A 453 5.37 33.72 38.07
C SER A 453 4.53 34.97 38.40
N ASN A 454 3.35 35.11 37.80
CA ASN A 454 2.43 36.21 38.08
C ASN A 454 1.08 35.62 38.46
N GLU A 455 0.88 35.34 39.74
CA GLU A 455 -0.19 35.96 40.56
C GLU A 455 -0.21 35.37 41.99
N GLU A 456 -0.17 36.31 42.93
CA GLU A 456 -0.72 36.28 44.30
C GLU A 456 -0.13 35.33 45.36
N LYS A 457 0.66 35.96 46.25
CA LYS A 457 0.73 35.62 47.67
C LYS A 457 -0.70 35.61 48.26
N SER A 458 -1.38 34.46 48.23
CA SER A 458 -2.50 34.21 49.12
C SER A 458 -2.01 33.38 50.30
N ASN A 459 -1.95 34.04 51.46
CA ASN A 459 -1.62 33.42 52.73
C ASN A 459 -2.66 32.33 53.07
N THR A 460 -2.22 31.07 53.18
CA THR A 460 -2.90 30.07 54.01
C THR A 460 -1.85 29.23 54.74
N PRO A 461 -2.02 28.95 56.05
CA PRO A 461 -0.97 28.32 56.84
C PRO A 461 -0.84 26.83 56.50
N MET A 462 0.41 26.40 56.39
CA MET A 462 0.81 24.99 56.33
C MET A 462 0.15 24.20 57.46
N ASN A 463 -0.61 23.17 57.08
CA ASN A 463 -0.65 21.89 57.81
C ASN A 463 -1.30 20.82 56.91
N SER A 464 -0.49 20.17 56.08
CA SER A 464 -0.70 18.75 55.77
C SER A 464 0.64 18.11 55.41
N SER A 465 1.01 17.10 56.19
CA SER A 465 2.24 16.33 56.02
C SER A 465 2.01 15.23 54.99
N PHE A 466 2.47 15.45 53.75
CA PHE A 466 2.74 14.39 52.77
C PHE A 466 3.87 14.82 51.83
N PRO A 467 5.08 14.21 51.88
CA PRO A 467 6.16 14.56 50.97
C PRO A 467 6.19 13.57 49.79
N ILE A 468 5.35 13.78 48.75
CA ILE A 468 5.44 13.03 47.47
C ILE A 468 5.06 13.93 46.27
N GLY A 469 5.61 15.15 46.19
CA GLY A 469 5.43 16.04 45.05
C GLY A 469 6.77 16.54 44.52
N LEU A 470 7.02 16.40 43.22
CA LEU A 470 8.11 17.11 42.54
C LEU A 470 7.89 18.62 42.71
N SER A 471 8.95 19.42 42.82
CA SER A 471 8.79 20.88 42.84
C SER A 471 8.17 21.36 41.52
N ILE A 472 7.44 22.48 41.55
CA ILE A 472 6.82 23.09 40.35
C ILE A 472 7.86 23.28 39.24
N ASP A 473 9.06 23.74 39.60
CA ASP A 473 10.21 23.92 38.70
C ASP A 473 10.66 22.59 38.05
N GLN A 474 10.70 21.49 38.79
CA GLN A 474 11.05 20.16 38.25
C GLN A 474 10.00 19.64 37.26
N SER A 475 8.71 19.90 37.49
CA SER A 475 7.63 19.43 36.63
C SER A 475 7.65 20.10 35.24
N GLY A 476 7.99 21.39 35.19
CA GLY A 476 8.13 22.18 33.96
C GLY A 476 9.33 21.74 33.12
N SER A 477 10.52 21.61 33.72
CA SER A 477 11.73 21.19 32.99
C SER A 477 11.60 19.77 32.43
N LEU A 478 10.94 18.85 33.15
CA LEU A 478 10.62 17.51 32.62
C LEU A 478 9.61 17.56 31.46
N ALA A 479 8.68 18.53 31.45
CA ALA A 479 7.64 18.62 30.41
C ALA A 479 8.25 19.20 29.13
N PHE A 480 9.14 20.17 29.31
CA PHE A 480 10.02 20.67 28.26
C PHE A 480 10.87 19.54 27.67
N ARG A 481 11.56 18.75 28.51
CA ARG A 481 12.34 17.59 28.04
C ARG A 481 11.50 16.63 27.20
N ASP A 482 10.32 16.26 27.69
CA ASP A 482 9.45 15.34 26.97
C ASP A 482 8.93 15.93 25.65
N ALA A 483 8.67 17.24 25.60
CA ALA A 483 8.30 17.93 24.36
C ALA A 483 9.45 17.91 23.35
N VAL A 484 10.68 18.17 23.80
CA VAL A 484 11.90 18.10 22.97
C VAL A 484 12.13 16.68 22.46
N GLN A 485 12.04 15.67 23.32
CA GLN A 485 12.26 14.26 22.93
C GLN A 485 11.19 13.74 21.97
N LYS A 486 9.92 14.11 22.18
CA LYS A 486 8.84 13.74 21.26
C LYS A 486 8.95 14.48 19.93
N LEU A 487 9.34 15.76 19.92
CA LEU A 487 9.66 16.49 18.68
C LEU A 487 10.82 15.83 17.93
N LYS A 488 11.90 15.50 18.65
CA LYS A 488 13.04 14.76 18.10
C LYS A 488 12.58 13.44 17.48
N SER A 489 11.72 12.69 18.18
CA SER A 489 11.18 11.43 17.67
C SER A 489 10.37 11.59 16.39
N ILE A 490 9.63 12.70 16.21
CA ILE A 490 8.95 13.00 14.95
C ILE A 490 9.97 13.26 13.85
N VAL A 491 10.93 14.15 14.09
CA VAL A 491 11.93 14.56 13.08
C VAL A 491 12.85 13.40 12.68
N ASP A 492 13.26 12.56 13.63
CA ASP A 492 14.09 11.39 13.39
C ASP A 492 13.41 10.35 12.48
N LEU A 493 12.07 10.30 12.50
CA LEU A 493 11.32 9.42 11.61
C LEU A 493 11.23 9.97 10.19
N LEU A 494 11.25 11.29 10.02
CA LEU A 494 11.09 11.90 8.71
C LEU A 494 12.31 11.62 7.82
N PRO A 495 12.10 11.31 6.52
CA PRO A 495 13.19 11.16 5.57
C PRO A 495 14.04 12.43 5.50
N ARG A 496 15.37 12.27 5.50
CA ARG A 496 16.31 13.41 5.45
C ARG A 496 16.11 14.29 4.22
N GLU A 497 15.71 13.70 3.09
CA GLU A 497 15.41 14.44 1.86
C GLU A 497 14.18 15.34 1.97
N TRP A 498 13.29 15.11 2.93
CA TRP A 498 12.17 16.02 3.18
C TRP A 498 12.61 17.25 3.98
N LEU A 499 13.63 17.09 4.81
CA LEU A 499 14.11 18.12 5.73
C LEU A 499 14.96 19.17 5.01
N LYS A 500 15.65 18.79 3.93
CA LYS A 500 16.42 19.71 3.08
C LYS A 500 15.48 20.68 2.36
N SER A 501 15.78 21.97 2.44
CA SER A 501 14.99 23.03 1.80
C SER A 501 14.85 22.78 0.30
N SER A 502 13.61 22.64 -0.18
CA SER A 502 13.30 22.59 -1.61
C SER A 502 13.42 24.00 -2.21
N ILE A 503 14.64 24.48 -2.40
CA ILE A 503 14.88 25.63 -3.29
C ILE A 503 15.03 25.07 -4.70
N THR A 504 13.91 24.85 -5.38
CA THR A 504 13.87 24.91 -6.84
C THR A 504 13.23 26.23 -7.20
N SER A 505 14.02 27.31 -7.18
CA SER A 505 13.69 28.48 -7.99
C SER A 505 13.77 28.02 -9.44
N VAL A 506 12.63 27.72 -10.06
CA VAL A 506 12.56 27.71 -11.52
C VAL A 506 12.80 29.15 -11.94
N LYS A 507 14.06 29.47 -12.27
CA LYS A 507 14.33 30.58 -13.17
C LYS A 507 13.77 30.11 -14.51
N GLN A 508 12.64 30.68 -14.92
CA GLN A 508 12.32 30.71 -16.34
C GLN A 508 13.42 31.54 -16.99
N ASP A 509 14.26 30.86 -17.77
CA ASP A 509 15.15 31.53 -18.71
C ASP A 509 14.24 32.18 -19.76
N ASP A 510 14.10 33.51 -19.66
CA ASP A 510 13.54 34.36 -20.70
C ASP A 510 14.53 34.37 -21.88
N ASP A 511 14.45 33.36 -22.74
CA ASP A 511 15.06 33.42 -24.05
C ASP A 511 14.15 34.21 -24.99
N HIS A 512 14.58 35.45 -25.24
CA HIS A 512 14.14 36.28 -26.36
C HIS A 512 14.15 35.49 -27.68
N ASN A 513 13.01 35.41 -28.37
CA ASN A 513 13.04 35.61 -29.81
C ASN A 513 11.73 36.16 -30.39
N ASN A 514 11.93 37.12 -31.29
CA ASN A 514 10.96 37.97 -31.96
C ASN A 514 10.05 37.23 -32.95
N ASN A 515 8.81 37.69 -33.08
CA ASN A 515 8.23 38.34 -34.27
C ASN A 515 6.72 38.54 -34.03
N LYS A 516 6.25 39.78 -33.90
CA LYS A 516 5.57 40.56 -34.95
C LYS A 516 4.27 39.91 -35.45
N ASP A 517 3.12 40.45 -35.08
CA ASP A 517 2.35 41.34 -35.96
C ASP A 517 1.20 42.00 -35.19
N ASP A 518 1.01 43.29 -35.45
CA ASP A 518 0.00 44.19 -34.91
C ASP A 518 -1.39 43.86 -35.52
N ASP A 519 -2.46 43.92 -34.70
CA ASP A 519 -3.75 44.57 -35.05
C ASP A 519 -4.82 44.39 -33.94
N ASP A 520 -5.28 45.54 -33.44
CA ASP A 520 -6.59 45.95 -32.87
C ASP A 520 -7.61 44.91 -32.33
N HIS A 521 -7.99 45.03 -31.04
CA HIS A 521 -9.26 45.64 -30.57
C HIS A 521 -9.60 45.32 -29.09
N ASP A 522 -9.96 46.40 -28.37
CA ASP A 522 -10.99 46.60 -27.34
C ASP A 522 -11.21 45.62 -26.15
N HIS A 523 -11.05 46.24 -24.97
CA HIS A 523 -11.84 46.12 -23.73
C HIS A 523 -12.50 44.77 -23.38
N ASP A 524 -12.02 44.12 -22.32
CA ASP A 524 -12.87 43.93 -21.14
C ASP A 524 -12.07 43.64 -19.86
N GLU A 525 -12.34 44.46 -18.85
CA GLU A 525 -11.71 44.45 -17.53
C GLU A 525 -12.48 43.46 -16.63
N SER A 526 -12.03 42.20 -16.58
CA SER A 526 -12.51 41.21 -15.61
C SER A 526 -11.34 40.79 -14.72
N SER A 527 -11.26 41.44 -13.55
CA SER A 527 -10.37 41.12 -12.44
C SER A 527 -10.57 39.69 -11.93
N LYS A 528 -9.92 38.72 -12.58
CA LYS A 528 -9.63 37.41 -11.98
C LYS A 528 -8.48 37.61 -11.00
N GLN A 529 -8.85 37.90 -9.75
CA GLN A 529 -7.97 37.79 -8.61
C GLN A 529 -7.72 36.29 -8.38
N THR A 530 -6.77 35.71 -9.11
CA THR A 530 -6.21 34.40 -8.84
C THR A 530 -5.49 34.51 -7.50
N SER A 531 -6.18 34.11 -6.43
CA SER A 531 -5.55 33.86 -5.14
C SER A 531 -4.48 32.79 -5.35
N LEU A 532 -3.23 33.22 -5.49
CA LEU A 532 -2.06 32.37 -5.29
C LEU A 532 -2.22 31.75 -3.91
N THR A 533 -2.70 30.51 -3.87
CA THR A 533 -2.63 29.68 -2.68
C THR A 533 -1.15 29.50 -2.38
N VAL A 534 -0.62 30.31 -1.47
CA VAL A 534 0.68 30.12 -0.86
C VAL A 534 0.71 28.69 -0.37
N VAL A 535 1.42 27.80 -1.08
CA VAL A 535 1.63 26.43 -0.65
C VAL A 535 2.41 26.55 0.65
N SER A 536 1.73 26.41 1.79
CA SER A 536 2.39 26.51 3.08
C SER A 536 3.45 25.42 3.13
N ASP A 537 4.72 25.79 3.34
CA ASP A 537 5.80 24.84 3.57
C ASP A 537 5.29 23.78 4.58
N PRO A 538 5.17 22.50 4.22
CA PRO A 538 4.61 21.47 5.10
C PRO A 538 5.38 21.34 6.42
N LEU A 539 6.66 21.75 6.44
CA LEU A 539 7.52 21.79 7.61
C LEU A 539 7.42 23.11 8.40
N SER A 540 6.73 24.13 7.89
CA SER A 540 6.60 25.45 8.53
C SER A 540 6.09 25.35 9.97
N GLN A 541 5.13 24.45 10.24
CA GLN A 541 4.59 24.27 11.58
C GLN A 541 5.58 23.61 12.52
N ILE A 542 6.36 22.63 12.04
CA ILE A 542 7.44 22.01 12.81
C ILE A 542 8.52 23.04 13.13
N LYS A 543 8.94 23.83 12.12
CA LYS A 543 9.91 24.93 12.29
C LYS A 543 9.41 25.97 13.30
N ARG A 544 8.14 26.38 13.20
CA ARG A 544 7.52 27.32 14.13
C ARG A 544 7.48 26.76 15.56
N PHE A 545 7.11 25.49 15.72
CA PHE A 545 7.08 24.84 17.03
C PHE A 545 8.49 24.71 17.64
N LEU A 546 9.49 24.40 16.81
CA LEU A 546 10.88 24.39 17.24
C LEU A 546 11.34 25.78 17.72
N THR A 547 11.00 26.85 16.99
CA THR A 547 11.28 28.22 17.42
C THR A 547 10.59 28.53 18.74
N GLN A 548 9.33 28.12 18.93
CA GLN A 548 8.63 28.28 20.21
C GLN A 548 9.34 27.55 21.36
N LEU A 549 9.91 26.37 21.14
CA LEU A 549 10.70 25.67 22.16
C LEU A 549 12.03 26.39 22.46
N LEU A 550 12.69 26.95 21.45
CA LEU A 550 13.90 27.76 21.62
C LEU A 550 13.63 29.09 22.34
N GLU A 551 12.46 29.69 22.15
CA GLU A 551 12.04 30.92 22.83
C GLU A 551 11.58 30.66 24.27
N ASN A 552 10.94 29.51 24.52
CA ASN A 552 10.47 29.11 25.85
C ASN A 552 11.46 28.23 26.61
N ILE A 553 12.77 28.39 26.35
CA ILE A 553 13.79 27.77 27.20
C ILE A 553 13.51 28.26 28.64
N PRO A 554 13.26 27.36 29.60
CA PRO A 554 13.04 27.74 30.98
C PRO A 554 14.16 28.69 31.40
N PRO A 555 13.85 29.88 31.95
CA PRO A 555 14.88 30.88 32.25
C PRO A 555 15.92 30.25 33.18
N THR A 556 17.08 29.97 32.61
CA THR A 556 18.14 29.25 33.28
C THR A 556 18.67 30.07 34.45
N ARG A 557 18.69 29.43 35.62
CA ARG A 557 19.74 29.59 36.62
C ARG A 557 21.10 29.13 36.03
N MET A 558 21.56 29.71 34.91
CA MET A 558 22.88 29.42 34.32
C MET A 558 24.02 29.96 35.19
N TYR A 559 23.71 30.70 36.27
CA TYR A 559 24.67 31.38 37.14
C TYR A 559 24.23 31.48 38.62
N SER A 560 23.67 30.43 39.24
CA SER A 560 23.42 30.46 40.69
C SER A 560 23.87 29.19 41.41
N ASP A 561 24.45 29.39 42.59
CA ASP A 561 25.17 28.40 43.39
C ASP A 561 24.42 27.08 43.66
N ILE A 562 25.24 26.03 43.71
CA ILE A 562 24.89 24.62 43.58
C ILE A 562 24.12 24.11 44.82
N ASN A 563 22.88 23.66 44.62
CA ASN A 563 22.24 22.65 45.46
C ASN A 563 22.10 21.35 44.65
N VAL A 564 22.35 20.20 45.29
CA VAL A 564 22.50 18.87 44.65
C VAL A 564 21.33 18.49 43.72
N GLY A 565 20.10 18.94 44.00
CA GLY A 565 18.92 18.69 43.15
C GLY A 565 18.71 19.63 41.95
N GLN A 566 19.50 20.71 41.82
CA GLN A 566 19.46 21.64 40.67
C GLN A 566 20.48 21.28 39.57
N ALA A 567 21.50 20.49 39.91
CA ALA A 567 22.49 20.01 38.95
C ALA A 567 21.85 19.11 37.87
N ASP A 568 20.97 18.18 38.28
CA ASP A 568 20.28 17.27 37.35
C ASP A 568 19.36 18.02 36.36
N ILE A 569 18.73 19.11 36.80
CA ILE A 569 17.84 19.94 35.98
C ILE A 569 18.65 20.71 34.92
N GLN A 570 19.77 21.31 35.33
CA GLN A 570 20.67 22.02 34.41
C GLN A 570 21.27 21.09 33.35
N ILE A 571 21.59 19.84 33.71
CA ILE A 571 22.05 18.82 32.76
C ILE A 571 20.95 18.53 31.72
N ILE A 572 19.72 18.28 32.17
CA ILE A 572 18.56 18.03 31.30
C ILE A 572 18.33 19.20 30.34
N GLU A 573 18.36 20.43 30.83
CA GLU A 573 18.13 21.63 30.02
C GLU A 573 19.24 21.84 28.99
N ARG A 574 20.50 21.56 29.35
CA ARG A 574 21.65 21.62 28.44
C ARG A 574 21.56 20.56 27.33
N GLU A 575 21.17 19.33 27.66
CA GLU A 575 20.92 18.27 26.68
C GLU A 575 19.78 18.62 25.73
N CYS A 576 18.70 19.21 26.26
CA CYS A 576 17.56 19.66 25.47
C CYS A 576 17.96 20.79 24.51
N MET A 577 18.75 21.76 24.97
CA MET A 577 19.27 22.84 24.13
C MET A 577 20.16 22.29 23.01
N GLY A 578 21.08 21.35 23.31
CA GLY A 578 21.89 20.68 22.29
C GLY A 578 21.03 19.97 21.24
N THR A 579 19.99 19.26 21.68
CA THR A 579 19.03 18.58 20.80
C THR A 579 18.26 19.58 19.92
N LEU A 580 17.76 20.67 20.48
CA LEU A 580 17.02 21.70 19.74
C LEU A 580 17.88 22.41 18.70
N LEU A 581 19.14 22.69 19.02
CA LEU A 581 20.10 23.26 18.06
C LEU A 581 20.38 22.28 16.92
N GLN A 582 20.57 21.00 17.23
CA GLN A 582 20.73 19.95 16.21
C GLN A 582 19.49 19.86 15.30
N LEU A 583 18.28 19.86 15.86
CA LEU A 583 17.04 19.84 15.09
C LEU A 583 16.88 21.09 14.23
N ARG A 584 17.26 22.26 14.75
CA ARG A 584 17.24 23.54 14.01
C ARG A 584 18.16 23.49 12.81
N ASP A 585 19.37 22.98 12.99
CA ASP A 585 20.35 22.91 11.91
C ASP A 585 19.93 21.86 10.86
N LEU A 586 19.23 20.79 11.27
CA LEU A 586 18.61 19.82 10.36
C LEU A 586 17.43 20.38 9.55
N LEU A 587 16.68 21.33 10.11
CA LEU A 587 15.48 21.94 9.49
C LEU A 587 15.75 23.27 8.75
N LYS A 588 16.96 23.84 8.90
CA LYS A 588 17.40 25.07 8.22
C LYS A 588 18.06 24.81 6.87
N ASN A 589 18.78 23.69 6.75
CA ASN A 589 19.35 23.20 5.49
C ASN A 589 18.27 22.52 4.66
#